data_AF-A0A960LPY1-F1
#
_entry.id   AF-A0A960LPY1-F1
#
_cell.length_a   1.000
_cell.length_b   1.000
_cell.length_c   1.000
_cell.angle_alpha   90.00
_cell.angle_beta   90.00
_cell.angle_gamma   90.00
#
_symmetry.space_group_name_H-M   'P 1'
#
loop_
_entity.id
_entity.type
_entity.pdbx_description
1 polymer ?
#
loop_
_entity_poly.entity_id
_entity_poly.type
_entity_poly.pdbx_seq_one_letter_code
_entity_poly.pdbx_strand_id
1 'polypeptide(L)' 'MATPRHYVPTISRPVVAALFHEAKRHRIPMTRLVDCLLRESLSGTPGWRQASIDWPELAASPSQDRPKG' A
#
# COMPACT_ATOMS: atom_id res chain seq x y z
N MET A 1 -24.32 -20.32 14.76
CA MET A 1 -23.97 -18.89 14.82
C MET A 1 -23.17 -18.56 13.57
N ALA A 2 -23.67 -17.67 12.72
CA ALA A 2 -22.94 -17.25 11.53
C ALA A 2 -21.74 -16.39 11.98
N THR A 3 -20.52 -16.90 11.82
CA THR A 3 -19.32 -16.10 12.03
C THR A 3 -19.38 -14.93 11.06
N PRO A 4 -19.29 -13.66 11.52
CA PRO A 4 -19.18 -12.56 10.59
C PRO A 4 -17.93 -12.80 9.75
N ARG A 5 -18.12 -13.12 8.46
CA ARG A 5 -17.05 -13.12 7.46
C ARG A 5 -16.68 -11.66 7.25
N HIS A 6 -15.97 -11.07 8.20
CA HIS A 6 -15.23 -9.86 7.92
C HIS A 6 -14.31 -10.20 6.76
N TYR A 7 -14.41 -9.44 5.68
CA TYR A 7 -13.51 -9.57 4.54
C TYR A 7 -12.09 -9.31 5.07
N VAL A 8 -11.34 -10.38 5.27
CA VAL A 8 -9.91 -10.32 5.50
C VAL A 8 -9.29 -10.57 4.13
N PRO A 9 -8.93 -9.53 3.36
CA PRO A 9 -8.17 -9.72 2.13
C PRO A 9 -6.95 -10.54 2.51
N THR A 10 -6.89 -11.78 2.04
CA THR A 10 -5.97 -12.78 2.59
C THR A 10 -4.59 -12.57 1.99
N ILE A 11 -3.84 -11.61 2.51
CA ILE A 11 -2.39 -11.58 2.30
C ILE A 11 -1.84 -12.79 3.03
N SER A 12 -1.12 -13.66 2.31
CA SER A 12 -0.59 -14.90 2.89
C SER A 12 0.41 -14.60 4.02
N ARG A 13 0.44 -15.46 5.04
CA ARG A 13 1.38 -15.31 6.18
C ARG A 13 2.85 -15.16 5.75
N PRO A 14 3.36 -15.89 4.73
CA PRO A 14 4.71 -15.69 4.23
C PRO A 14 4.96 -14.27 3.71
N VAL A 15 4.00 -13.69 2.98
CA VAL A 15 4.12 -12.31 2.46
C VAL A 15 4.10 -11.31 3.60
N VAL A 16 3.23 -11.50 4.60
CA VAL A 16 3.24 -10.65 5.81
C VAL A 16 4.58 -10.71 6.53
N ALA A 17 5.18 -11.89 6.67
CA ALA A 17 6.49 -12.03 7.27
C ALA A 17 7.58 -11.30 6.46
N ALA A 18 7.57 -11.45 5.14
CA ALA A 18 8.51 -10.74 4.26
C ALA A 18 8.37 -9.21 4.38
N LEU A 19 7.14 -8.70 4.34
CA LEU A 19 6.84 -7.27 4.51
C LEU A 19 7.34 -6.75 5.86
N PHE A 20 7.14 -7.51 6.94
CA PHE A 20 7.61 -7.13 8.27
C PHE A 20 9.14 -7.01 8.33
N HIS A 21 9.86 -8.03 7.84
CA HIS A 21 11.32 -8.02 7.87
C HIS A 21 11.92 -6.93 6.98
N GLU A 22 11.37 -6.71 5.79
CA GLU A 22 11.85 -5.70 4.86
C GLU A 22 11.55 -4.28 5.40
N ALA A 23 10.36 -4.05 5.95
CA ALA A 23 10.03 -2.76 6.57
C ALA A 23 10.95 -2.45 7.77
N LYS A 24 11.26 -3.46 8.59
CA LYS A 24 12.22 -3.34 9.69
C LYS A 24 13.63 -3.01 9.19
N ARG A 25 14.08 -3.63 8.09
CA ARG A 25 15.39 -3.35 7.47
C ARG A 25 15.49 -1.90 6.98
N HIS A 26 14.42 -1.37 6.39
CA HIS A 26 14.33 0.02 5.92
C HIS A 26 13.99 1.04 7.02
N ARG A 27 13.69 0.57 8.24
CA ARG A 27 13.25 1.41 9.38
C ARG A 27 12.01 2.26 9.06
N ILE A 28 11.06 1.70 8.31
CA ILE A 28 9.78 2.33 8.01
C ILE A 28 8.62 1.46 8.50
N PRO A 29 7.43 2.04 8.77
CA PRO A 29 6.22 1.26 9.01
C PRO A 29 5.91 0.33 7.82
N MET A 30 5.48 -0.90 8.12
CA MET A 30 5.11 -1.90 7.11
C MET A 30 4.03 -1.38 6.14
N THR A 31 3.09 -0.57 6.63
CA THR A 31 2.06 0.06 5.81
C THR A 31 2.63 1.03 4.77
N ARG A 32 3.69 1.78 5.11
CA ARG A 32 4.38 2.65 4.15
C ARG A 32 5.11 1.84 3.09
N LEU A 33 5.77 0.74 3.49
CA LEU A 33 6.39 -0.17 2.52
C LEU A 33 5.36 -0.72 1.54
N VAL A 34 4.21 -1.19 2.04
CA VAL A 34 3.12 -1.70 1.20
C VAL A 34 2.61 -0.64 0.23
N ASP A 35 2.36 0.59 0.70
CA ASP A 35 1.93 1.70 -0.17
C ASP A 35 2.97 1.97 -1.27
N CYS A 36 4.26 2.04 -0.95
CA CYS A 36 5.32 2.20 -1.94
C CYS A 36 5.32 1.08 -2.99
N LEU A 37 5.31 -0.18 -2.54
CA LEU A 37 5.33 -1.35 -3.42
C LEU A 37 4.10 -1.39 -4.35
N LEU A 38 2.91 -1.07 -3.81
CA LEU A 38 1.68 -1.04 -4.58
C LEU A 38 1.68 0.11 -5.60
N ARG A 39 2.12 1.31 -5.22
CA ARG A 39 2.23 2.45 -6.14
C ARG A 39 3.19 2.13 -7.28
N GLU A 40 4.36 1.56 -6.97
CA GLU A 40 5.33 1.15 -7.97
C GLU A 40 4.76 0.10 -8.93
N SER A 41 4.09 -0.92 -8.39
CA SER A 41 3.54 -2.03 -9.19
C SER A 41 2.31 -1.64 -10.01
N LEU A 42 1.50 -0.71 -9.52
CA LEU A 42 0.24 -0.30 -10.16
C LEU A 42 0.43 0.90 -11.10
N SER A 43 1.48 1.71 -10.94
CA SER A 43 1.72 2.88 -11.78
C SER A 43 1.70 2.50 -13.26
N GLY A 44 0.95 3.27 -14.06
CA GLY A 44 0.80 3.06 -15.51
C GLY A 44 -0.14 1.92 -15.92
N THR A 45 -0.60 1.08 -14.98
CA THR A 45 -1.63 0.07 -15.29
C THR A 45 -2.94 0.73 -15.72
N PRO A 46 -3.81 0.03 -16.50
CA PRO A 46 -5.13 0.54 -16.84
C PRO A 46 -5.97 0.92 -15.61
N GLY A 47 -5.88 0.14 -14.53
CA GLY A 47 -6.56 0.42 -13.27
C GLY A 47 -6.07 1.71 -12.63
N TRP A 48 -4.76 1.96 -12.63
CA TRP A 48 -4.19 3.22 -12.14
C TRP A 48 -4.62 4.42 -12.97
N ARG A 49 -4.65 4.29 -14.31
CA ARG A 49 -5.13 5.35 -15.20
C ARG A 49 -6.60 5.67 -14.95
N GLN A 50 -7.45 4.67 -14.80
CA GLN A 50 -8.85 4.88 -14.46
C GLN A 50 -8.99 5.56 -13.09
N ALA A 51 -8.29 5.06 -12.07
CA ALA A 51 -8.30 5.66 -10.75
C ALA A 51 -7.82 7.12 -10.74
N SER A 52 -6.86 7.50 -11.59
CA SER A 52 -6.40 8.89 -11.69
C SER A 52 -7.42 9.85 -12.31
N ILE A 53 -8.40 9.34 -13.07
CA ILE A 53 -9.52 10.13 -13.59
C ILE A 53 -10.54 10.35 -12.48
N ASP A 54 -10.85 9.29 -11.74
CA ASP A 54 -11.89 9.29 -10.71
C ASP A 54 -11.40 9.98 -9.41
N TRP A 55 -10.10 9.94 -9.12
CA TRP A 55 -9.41 10.58 -7.98
C TRP A 55 -8.20 11.41 -8.45
N PRO A 56 -8.39 12.69 -8.82
CA PRO A 56 -7.34 13.56 -9.34
C PRO A 56 -6.14 13.76 -8.39
N GLU A 57 -6.33 13.59 -7.08
CA GLU A 57 -5.26 13.64 -6.08
C GLU A 57 -4.20 12.55 -6.25
N LEU A 58 -4.50 11.45 -6.96
CA LEU A 58 -3.50 10.45 -7.33
C LEU A 58 -2.52 10.94 -8.39
N ALA A 59 -2.96 11.90 -9.23
CA ALA A 59 -2.12 12.55 -10.24
C ALA A 59 -1.31 13.72 -9.66
N ALA A 60 -1.79 14.33 -8.58
CA ALA A 60 -1.03 15.31 -7.82
C ALA A 60 0.02 14.58 -6.97
N SER A 61 1.31 14.72 -7.33
CA SER A 61 2.42 14.16 -6.55
C SER A 61 2.22 14.38 -5.04
N PRO A 62 2.46 13.36 -4.19
CA PRO A 62 2.40 13.59 -2.76
C PRO A 62 3.50 14.59 -2.40
N SER A 63 3.11 15.80 -1.99
CA SER A 63 3.98 16.65 -1.19
C SER A 63 4.58 15.78 -0.09
N GLN A 64 5.90 15.68 -0.05
CA GLN A 64 6.65 14.94 0.94
C GLN A 64 6.11 15.29 2.33
N ASP A 65 5.37 14.37 2.93
CA ASP A 65 5.04 14.44 4.34
C ASP A 65 6.33 14.15 5.11
N ARG A 66 7.05 15.23 5.40
CA ARG A 66 8.33 15.26 6.09
C ARG A 66 8.08 14.80 7.52
N PRO A 67 8.78 13.77 8.03
CA PRO A 67 8.66 13.43 9.44
C PRO A 67 9.15 14.63 10.25
N LYS A 68 8.28 15.18 11.12
CA LYS A 68 8.73 16.09 12.17
C LYS A 68 9.60 15.27 13.12
N GLY A 69 10.87 15.68 13.22
CA GLY A 69 11.80 15.17 14.23
C GLY A 69 11.46 15.64 15.63
#